data_AF-A0A6M0AI74-F1
#
_entry.id   AF-A0A6M0AI74-F1
#
_cell.length_a   1.000
_cell.length_b   1.000
_cell.length_c   1.000
_cell.angle_alpha   90.00
_cell.angle_beta   90.00
_cell.angle_gamma   90.00
#
_symmetry.space_group_name_H-M   'P 1'
#
loop_
_entity.id
_entity.type
_entity.pdbx_description
1 polymer ?
#
loop_
_entity_poly.entity_id
_entity_poly.type
_entity_poly.pdbx_seq_one_letter_code
_entity_poly.pdbx_strand_id
1 'polypeptide(L)'
;MNILSNLLSGATNPSRAKKKRRRIEIKSEREIEIMRQAATIVATVLKEISEMVEPGMSTADLDAYAEKRIRQMGATPSFKGYYGFPGSICTCLNHEVVHGIPSPKKVICSGDVLKVDTGAFYQGFHGDSCITIPIEEVKPEASQLIRVANESLYKGIEQVKAGKYLLDIAGAIEDHAQTYGYSIVEDYTGHGVG
;
A
#
# COMPACT_ATOMS: atom_id res chain seq x y z
N MET A 1 -24.17 24.43 62.82
CA MET A 1 -24.03 23.70 61.54
C MET A 1 -24.92 24.39 60.53
N ASN A 2 -24.37 25.12 59.55
CA ASN A 2 -24.76 24.96 58.14
C ASN A 2 -24.10 25.96 57.18
N ILE A 3 -23.33 25.38 56.24
CA ILE A 3 -23.52 25.45 54.78
C ILE A 3 -23.38 26.82 54.08
N LEU A 4 -22.34 27.63 54.31
CA LEU A 4 -22.14 28.83 53.47
C LEU A 4 -20.70 29.17 53.03
N SER A 5 -19.73 28.26 53.09
CA SER A 5 -18.33 28.62 52.76
C SER A 5 -17.62 27.78 51.69
N ASN A 6 -18.33 26.96 50.89
CA ASN A 6 -17.68 26.15 49.82
C ASN A 6 -18.26 26.38 48.42
N LEU A 7 -18.59 27.63 48.10
CA LEU A 7 -18.73 28.06 46.70
C LEU A 7 -17.40 28.74 46.31
N LEU A 8 -16.72 28.18 45.30
CA LEU A 8 -15.46 28.60 44.67
C LEU A 8 -14.28 27.63 44.89
N SER A 9 -14.47 26.34 44.60
CA SER A 9 -13.36 25.49 44.15
C SER A 9 -13.37 25.46 42.61
N GLY A 10 -12.34 26.06 42.01
CA GLY A 10 -12.21 26.25 40.57
C GLY A 10 -12.31 24.95 39.78
N ALA A 11 -13.20 24.92 38.80
CA ALA A 11 -13.14 23.95 37.73
C ALA A 11 -11.92 24.30 36.85
N THR A 12 -10.81 23.62 37.07
CA THR A 12 -9.70 23.62 36.12
C THR A 12 -10.18 22.89 34.87
N ASN A 13 -10.52 23.65 33.83
CA ASN A 13 -10.71 23.11 32.49
C ASN A 13 -9.46 22.31 32.12
N PRO A 14 -9.56 20.99 31.81
CA PRO A 14 -8.42 20.26 31.30
C PRO A 14 -8.04 20.93 29.98
N SER A 15 -6.78 21.41 29.90
CA SER A 15 -6.27 22.02 28.68
C SER A 15 -6.44 21.00 27.56
N ARG A 16 -7.38 21.28 26.64
CA ARG A 16 -7.60 20.47 25.45
C ARG A 16 -6.29 20.53 24.67
N ALA A 17 -5.46 19.48 24.80
CA ALA A 17 -4.21 19.37 24.08
C ALA A 17 -4.51 19.70 22.61
N LYS A 18 -3.90 20.76 22.09
CA LYS A 18 -4.08 21.16 20.69
C LYS A 18 -3.73 19.94 19.85
N LYS A 19 -4.74 19.30 19.23
CA LYS A 19 -4.51 18.25 18.23
C LYS A 19 -3.53 18.86 17.23
N LYS A 20 -2.28 18.39 17.21
CA LYS A 20 -1.31 18.79 16.20
C LYS A 20 -2.01 18.54 14.86
N ARG A 21 -2.22 19.60 14.07
CA ARG A 21 -2.67 19.46 12.69
C ARG A 21 -1.72 18.47 12.03
N ARG A 22 -2.23 17.33 11.54
CA ARG A 22 -1.48 16.40 10.69
C ARG A 22 -1.10 17.18 9.45
N ARG A 23 0.09 17.76 9.47
CA ARG A 23 0.70 18.48 8.36
C ARG A 23 1.48 17.43 7.57
N ILE A 24 1.38 17.47 6.24
CA ILE A 24 2.25 16.69 5.37
C ILE A 24 3.70 17.05 5.75
N GLU A 25 4.50 16.03 6.04
CA GLU A 25 5.89 16.21 6.44
C GLU A 25 6.77 16.48 5.21
N ILE A 26 7.61 17.51 5.30
CA ILE A 26 8.64 17.76 4.30
C ILE A 26 9.88 17.00 4.75
N LYS A 27 10.26 15.98 3.99
CA LYS A 27 11.40 15.13 4.31
C LYS A 27 12.71 15.84 3.96
N SER A 28 13.70 15.67 4.81
CA SER A 28 15.08 16.08 4.58
C SER A 28 15.78 15.17 3.56
N GLU A 29 16.91 15.61 3.01
CA GLU A 29 17.70 14.82 2.06
C GLU A 29 18.09 13.44 2.61
N ARG A 30 18.44 13.37 3.90
CA ARG A 30 18.76 12.10 4.58
C ARG A 30 17.55 11.17 4.62
N GLU A 31 16.38 11.69 4.97
CA GLU A 31 15.15 10.89 5.04
C GLU A 31 14.76 10.39 3.65
N ILE A 32 14.91 11.23 2.62
CA ILE A 32 14.68 10.84 1.21
C ILE A 32 15.61 9.70 0.80
N GLU A 33 16.90 9.72 1.19
CA GLU A 33 17.81 8.62 0.88
C GLU A 33 17.42 7.32 1.58
N ILE A 34 16.99 7.37 2.85
CA ILE A 34 16.50 6.19 3.55
C ILE A 34 15.23 5.65 2.87
N MET A 35 14.28 6.52 2.51
CA MET A 35 13.08 6.14 1.77
C MET A 35 13.41 5.50 0.42
N ARG A 36 14.43 6.02 -0.29
CA ARG A 36 14.92 5.42 -1.54
C ARG A 36 15.41 3.98 -1.31
N GLN A 37 16.15 3.73 -0.23
CA GLN A 37 16.57 2.37 0.12
C GLN A 37 15.38 1.47 0.49
N ALA A 38 14.43 1.96 1.29
CA ALA A 38 13.22 1.20 1.64
C ALA A 38 12.39 0.83 0.40
N ALA A 39 12.20 1.78 -0.52
CA ALA A 39 11.53 1.54 -1.80
C ALA A 39 12.32 0.59 -2.72
N THR A 40 13.67 0.64 -2.70
CA THR A 40 14.51 -0.29 -3.47
C THR A 40 14.34 -1.73 -2.97
N ILE A 41 14.21 -1.94 -1.66
CA ILE A 41 13.93 -3.26 -1.08
C ILE A 41 12.58 -3.79 -1.58
N VAL A 42 11.52 -2.98 -1.48
CA VAL A 42 10.20 -3.34 -1.99
C VAL A 42 10.23 -3.68 -3.48
N ALA A 43 10.81 -2.82 -4.31
CA ALA A 43 10.90 -3.04 -5.75
C ALA A 43 11.69 -4.32 -6.10
N THR A 44 12.76 -4.61 -5.35
CA THR A 44 13.54 -5.84 -5.52
C THR A 44 12.68 -7.07 -5.25
N VAL A 45 11.97 -7.09 -4.11
CA VAL A 45 11.11 -8.22 -3.72
C VAL A 45 9.98 -8.45 -4.72
N LEU A 46 9.29 -7.39 -5.14
CA LEU A 46 8.19 -7.49 -6.11
C LEU A 46 8.70 -7.99 -7.48
N LYS A 47 9.86 -7.49 -7.93
CA LYS A 47 10.47 -7.96 -9.17
C LYS A 47 10.82 -9.44 -9.08
N GLU A 48 11.52 -9.85 -8.03
CA GLU A 48 11.90 -11.26 -7.85
C GLU A 48 10.66 -12.17 -7.77
N ILE A 49 9.59 -11.74 -7.09
CA ILE A 49 8.30 -12.47 -7.08
C ILE A 49 7.72 -12.58 -8.49
N SER A 50 7.71 -11.51 -9.27
CA SER A 50 7.18 -11.52 -10.65
C SER A 50 7.96 -12.43 -11.59
N GLU A 51 9.24 -12.65 -11.31
CA GLU A 51 10.12 -13.50 -12.11
C GLU A 51 10.03 -14.98 -11.70
N MET A 52 9.70 -15.27 -10.43
CA MET A 52 9.67 -16.64 -9.90
C MET A 52 8.29 -17.28 -9.83
N VAL A 53 7.21 -16.49 -9.86
CA VAL A 53 5.86 -17.03 -9.69
C VAL A 53 5.47 -17.93 -10.85
N GLU A 54 4.97 -19.12 -10.53
CA GLU A 54 4.52 -20.12 -11.51
C GLU A 54 3.23 -20.81 -11.05
N PRO A 55 2.41 -21.35 -11.97
CA PRO A 55 1.26 -22.17 -11.60
C PRO A 55 1.64 -23.33 -10.67
N GLY A 56 0.81 -23.57 -9.65
CA GLY A 56 1.04 -24.60 -8.64
C GLY A 56 1.65 -24.08 -7.34
N MET A 57 2.28 -22.90 -7.34
CA MET A 57 2.66 -22.22 -6.10
C MET A 57 1.44 -21.77 -5.31
N SER A 58 1.52 -21.80 -3.99
CA SER A 58 0.54 -21.15 -3.12
C SER A 58 0.91 -19.69 -2.87
N THR A 59 -0.07 -18.85 -2.53
CA THR A 59 0.25 -17.47 -2.13
C THR A 59 1.06 -17.38 -0.84
N ALA A 60 1.03 -18.42 0.01
CA ALA A 60 1.91 -18.52 1.17
C ALA A 60 3.38 -18.78 0.81
N ASP A 61 3.66 -19.42 -0.33
CA ASP A 61 5.04 -19.60 -0.80
C ASP A 61 5.67 -18.26 -1.19
N LEU A 62 4.89 -17.39 -1.82
CA LEU A 62 5.30 -16.02 -2.16
C LEU A 62 5.52 -15.17 -0.89
N ASP A 63 4.64 -15.29 0.10
CA ASP A 63 4.78 -14.59 1.38
C ASP A 63 6.04 -15.01 2.15
N ALA A 64 6.31 -16.32 2.19
CA ALA A 64 7.51 -16.86 2.82
C ALA A 64 8.79 -16.37 2.14
N TYR A 65 8.78 -16.29 0.80
CA TYR A 65 9.88 -15.70 0.04
C TYR A 65 10.08 -14.22 0.38
N ALA A 66 9.01 -13.42 0.31
CA ALA A 66 9.04 -11.99 0.56
C ALA A 66 9.58 -11.68 1.97
N GLU A 67 9.08 -12.37 2.99
CA GLU A 67 9.53 -12.18 4.37
C GLU A 67 11.03 -12.43 4.51
N LYS A 68 11.50 -13.57 4.00
CA LYS A 68 12.92 -13.93 4.04
C LYS A 68 13.74 -12.87 3.32
N ARG A 69 13.32 -12.45 2.15
CA ARG A 69 14.07 -11.51 1.30
C ARG A 69 14.16 -10.11 1.91
N ILE A 70 13.05 -9.57 2.41
CA ILE A 70 13.02 -8.27 3.11
C ILE A 70 14.00 -8.29 4.30
N ARG A 71 13.99 -9.36 5.10
CA ARG A 71 14.90 -9.51 6.25
C ARG A 71 16.36 -9.64 5.84
N GLN A 72 16.65 -10.36 4.75
CA GLN A 72 18.02 -10.46 4.21
C GLN A 72 18.58 -9.11 3.75
N MET A 73 17.72 -8.18 3.34
CA MET A 73 18.12 -6.82 2.96
C MET A 73 18.17 -5.86 4.17
N GLY A 74 18.03 -6.37 5.40
CA GLY A 74 18.14 -5.57 6.62
C GLY A 74 16.88 -4.77 6.98
N ALA A 75 15.74 -5.10 6.39
CA ALA A 75 14.45 -4.46 6.67
C ALA A 75 13.49 -5.38 7.42
N THR A 76 12.39 -4.82 7.92
CA THR A 76 11.27 -5.56 8.52
C THR A 76 10.05 -5.47 7.61
N PRO A 77 9.29 -6.56 7.37
CA PRO A 77 8.05 -6.47 6.60
C PRO A 77 7.05 -5.52 7.26
N SER A 78 6.63 -4.48 6.56
CA SER A 78 5.75 -3.43 7.12
C SER A 78 4.38 -3.97 7.51
N PHE A 79 3.85 -4.93 6.75
CA PHE A 79 2.48 -5.39 6.89
C PHE A 79 2.32 -6.41 8.02
N LYS A 80 3.39 -7.16 8.33
CA LYS A 80 3.32 -8.26 9.29
C LYS A 80 3.05 -7.75 10.70
N GLY A 81 1.89 -8.12 11.24
CA GLY A 81 1.39 -7.71 12.55
C GLY A 81 0.63 -6.37 12.53
N TYR A 82 0.59 -5.65 11.41
CA TYR A 82 -0.12 -4.37 11.31
C TYR A 82 -1.63 -4.59 11.46
N TYR A 83 -2.22 -4.06 12.53
CA TYR A 83 -3.61 -4.37 12.95
C TYR A 83 -3.93 -5.88 12.98
N GLY A 84 -2.93 -6.72 13.30
CA GLY A 84 -3.10 -8.17 13.33
C GLY A 84 -3.03 -8.86 11.96
N PHE A 85 -2.67 -8.16 10.89
CA PHE A 85 -2.46 -8.77 9.58
C PHE A 85 -1.33 -9.82 9.64
N PRO A 86 -1.54 -11.07 9.16
CA PRO A 86 -0.62 -12.17 9.44
C PRO A 86 0.57 -12.27 8.47
N GLY A 87 0.42 -11.76 7.25
CA GLY A 87 1.42 -11.88 6.17
C GLY A 87 2.42 -10.74 6.13
N SER A 88 3.51 -10.95 5.41
CA SER A 88 4.47 -9.93 5.00
C SER A 88 4.05 -9.20 3.73
N ILE A 89 3.25 -9.85 2.88
CA ILE A 89 2.66 -9.29 1.65
C ILE A 89 1.14 -9.43 1.66
N CYS A 90 0.45 -8.63 0.85
CA CYS A 90 -0.91 -8.96 0.42
C CYS A 90 -0.86 -9.67 -0.93
N THR A 91 -1.63 -10.74 -1.08
CA THR A 91 -1.81 -11.47 -2.34
C THR A 91 -3.28 -11.53 -2.70
N CYS A 92 -3.66 -10.89 -3.80
CA CYS A 92 -5.04 -10.87 -4.28
C CYS A 92 -5.13 -11.58 -5.62
N LEU A 93 -5.95 -12.63 -5.71
CA LEU A 93 -6.24 -13.32 -6.96
C LEU A 93 -7.53 -12.80 -7.58
N ASN A 94 -7.48 -12.47 -8.87
CA ASN A 94 -8.63 -12.20 -9.73
C ASN A 94 -9.56 -11.08 -9.21
N HIS A 95 -10.64 -11.46 -8.54
CA HIS A 95 -11.68 -10.54 -8.04
C HIS A 95 -11.30 -9.87 -6.72
N GLU A 96 -10.26 -10.35 -6.03
CA GLU A 96 -9.78 -9.74 -4.80
C GLU A 96 -9.16 -8.36 -5.08
N VAL A 97 -9.68 -7.33 -4.40
CA VAL A 97 -9.34 -5.94 -4.70
C VAL A 97 -8.03 -5.54 -4.03
N VAL A 98 -7.97 -5.60 -2.70
CA VAL A 98 -6.82 -5.26 -1.84
C VAL A 98 -6.80 -6.16 -0.59
N HIS A 99 -5.68 -6.18 0.13
CA HIS A 99 -5.51 -6.83 1.44
C HIS A 99 -5.82 -8.35 1.49
N GLY A 100 -5.67 -9.05 0.36
CA GLY A 100 -5.80 -10.50 0.33
C GLY A 100 -4.74 -11.16 1.21
N ILE A 101 -5.18 -12.04 2.11
CA ILE A 101 -4.29 -12.73 3.05
C ILE A 101 -3.62 -13.92 2.33
N PRO A 102 -2.27 -14.03 2.38
CA PRO A 102 -1.55 -15.20 1.88
C PRO A 102 -2.01 -16.50 2.56
N SER A 103 -2.13 -17.59 1.80
CA SER A 103 -2.66 -18.85 2.33
C SER A 103 -2.11 -20.06 1.57
N PRO A 104 -1.74 -21.14 2.27
CA PRO A 104 -1.30 -22.38 1.62
C PRO A 104 -2.43 -23.06 0.83
N LYS A 105 -3.69 -22.65 1.04
CA LYS A 105 -4.87 -23.16 0.32
C LYS A 105 -5.18 -22.38 -0.96
N LYS A 106 -4.56 -21.21 -1.16
CA LYS A 106 -4.75 -20.39 -2.35
C LYS A 106 -3.64 -20.72 -3.35
N VAL A 107 -3.94 -21.65 -4.24
CA VAL A 107 -3.00 -22.09 -5.30
C VAL A 107 -3.19 -21.21 -6.53
N ILE A 108 -2.07 -20.73 -7.06
CA ILE A 108 -1.99 -19.89 -8.25
C ILE A 108 -2.11 -20.79 -9.49
N CYS A 109 -3.00 -20.43 -10.41
CA CYS A 109 -3.28 -21.19 -11.61
C CYS A 109 -2.89 -20.39 -12.88
N SER A 110 -2.63 -21.11 -13.97
CA SER A 110 -2.52 -20.48 -15.29
C SER A 110 -3.80 -19.69 -15.62
N GLY A 111 -3.62 -18.48 -16.16
CA GLY A 111 -4.71 -17.56 -16.48
C GLY A 111 -5.19 -16.69 -15.31
N ASP A 112 -4.61 -16.84 -14.11
CA ASP A 112 -4.90 -15.95 -12.98
C ASP A 112 -4.29 -14.55 -13.19
N VAL A 113 -4.96 -13.56 -12.59
CA VAL A 113 -4.41 -12.22 -12.37
C VAL A 113 -4.03 -12.12 -10.90
N LEU A 114 -2.73 -12.07 -10.62
CA LEU A 114 -2.20 -11.97 -9.27
C LEU A 114 -1.75 -10.55 -8.96
N LYS A 115 -2.27 -9.93 -7.90
CA LYS A 115 -1.73 -8.68 -7.36
C LYS A 115 -0.89 -9.00 -6.12
N VAL A 116 0.29 -8.41 -6.07
CA VAL A 116 1.21 -8.53 -4.93
C VAL A 116 1.57 -7.15 -4.44
N ASP A 117 1.27 -6.91 -3.17
CA ASP A 117 1.53 -5.67 -2.46
C ASP A 117 2.45 -5.95 -1.28
N THR A 118 3.51 -5.15 -1.11
CA THR A 118 4.42 -5.30 0.03
C THR A 118 5.01 -3.96 0.47
N GLY A 119 5.23 -3.86 1.78
CA GLY A 119 6.00 -2.78 2.37
C GLY A 119 7.24 -3.27 3.10
N ALA A 120 8.29 -2.45 3.13
CA ALA A 120 9.50 -2.70 3.90
C ALA A 120 9.81 -1.51 4.82
N PHE A 121 10.02 -1.79 6.11
CA PHE A 121 10.48 -0.84 7.10
C PHE A 121 12.00 -0.89 7.23
N TYR A 122 12.67 0.19 6.86
CA TYR A 122 14.11 0.31 6.84
C TYR A 122 14.55 1.63 7.50
N GLN A 123 15.39 1.52 8.53
CA GLN A 123 15.96 2.66 9.28
C GLN A 123 14.94 3.78 9.64
N GLY A 124 13.74 3.39 10.06
CA GLY A 124 12.71 4.34 10.51
C GLY A 124 11.71 4.76 9.45
N PHE A 125 11.88 4.33 8.19
CA PHE A 125 11.01 4.71 7.07
C PHE A 125 10.40 3.49 6.38
N HIS A 126 9.20 3.69 5.81
CA HIS A 126 8.52 2.67 5.02
C HIS A 126 8.68 2.92 3.52
N GLY A 127 9.01 1.86 2.78
CA GLY A 127 8.72 1.73 1.35
C GLY A 127 7.44 0.93 1.16
N ASP A 128 6.70 1.20 0.09
CA ASP A 128 5.41 0.57 -0.20
C ASP A 128 5.14 0.58 -1.71
N SER A 129 4.71 -0.55 -2.26
CA SER A 129 4.37 -0.69 -3.67
C SER A 129 3.60 -1.97 -3.94
N CYS A 130 2.84 -1.97 -5.04
CA CYS A 130 2.06 -3.09 -5.51
C CYS A 130 2.23 -3.25 -7.03
N ILE A 131 2.24 -4.50 -7.50
CA ILE A 131 2.24 -4.84 -8.92
C ILE A 131 1.13 -5.85 -9.22
N THR A 132 0.72 -5.88 -10.49
CA THR A 132 -0.19 -6.91 -11.02
C THR A 132 0.57 -7.77 -12.01
N ILE A 133 0.50 -9.09 -11.83
CA ILE A 133 1.22 -10.10 -12.58
C ILE A 133 0.19 -10.99 -13.29
N PRO A 134 0.16 -11.02 -14.64
CA PRO A 134 -0.57 -12.04 -15.37
C PRO A 134 0.18 -13.38 -15.26
N ILE A 135 -0.52 -14.43 -14.83
CA ILE A 135 0.06 -15.78 -14.74
C ILE A 135 -0.12 -16.48 -16.08
N GLU A 136 0.98 -16.59 -16.83
CA GLU A 136 0.98 -17.06 -18.22
C GLU A 136 0.01 -16.26 -19.10
N GLU A 137 -0.77 -16.93 -19.97
CA GLU A 137 -1.77 -16.28 -20.81
C GLU A 137 -3.07 -16.06 -20.03
N VAL A 138 -3.41 -14.79 -19.80
CA VAL A 138 -4.69 -14.39 -19.21
C VAL A 138 -5.70 -14.04 -20.30
N LYS A 139 -6.99 -14.04 -19.94
CA LYS A 139 -8.08 -13.66 -20.86
C LYS A 139 -7.87 -12.25 -21.43
N PRO A 140 -8.33 -11.95 -22.66
CA PRO A 140 -8.19 -10.63 -23.27
C PRO A 140 -8.71 -9.48 -22.39
N GLU A 141 -9.83 -9.69 -21.68
CA GLU A 141 -10.42 -8.69 -20.80
C GLU A 141 -9.53 -8.42 -19.57
N ALA A 142 -8.90 -9.46 -19.03
CA ALA A 142 -7.94 -9.35 -17.94
C ALA A 142 -6.66 -8.61 -18.38
N SER A 143 -6.14 -8.96 -19.56
CA SER A 143 -5.00 -8.26 -20.17
C SER A 143 -5.29 -6.77 -20.39
N GLN A 144 -6.50 -6.45 -20.87
CA GLN A 144 -6.94 -5.05 -21.00
C GLN A 144 -7.02 -4.35 -19.64
N LEU A 145 -7.59 -4.99 -18.62
CA LEU A 145 -7.69 -4.42 -17.28
C LEU A 145 -6.30 -4.11 -16.70
N ILE A 146 -5.35 -5.04 -16.80
CA ILE A 146 -3.97 -4.86 -16.32
C ILE A 146 -3.32 -3.65 -17.02
N ARG A 147 -3.41 -3.60 -18.35
CA ARG A 147 -2.85 -2.50 -19.14
C ARG A 147 -3.47 -1.16 -18.75
N VAL A 148 -4.81 -1.08 -18.67
CA VAL A 148 -5.51 0.17 -18.35
C VAL A 148 -5.23 0.62 -16.93
N ALA A 149 -5.18 -0.29 -15.95
CA ALA A 149 -4.80 0.05 -14.58
C ALA A 149 -3.36 0.61 -14.51
N ASN A 150 -2.42 0.02 -15.25
CA ASN A 150 -1.05 0.50 -15.33
C ASN A 150 -0.97 1.88 -16.02
N GLU A 151 -1.67 2.08 -17.14
CA GLU A 151 -1.76 3.39 -17.80
C GLU A 151 -2.36 4.45 -16.87
N SER A 152 -3.44 4.14 -16.16
CA SER A 152 -4.05 5.03 -15.15
C SER A 152 -3.06 5.41 -14.05
N LEU A 153 -2.28 4.47 -13.51
CA LEU A 153 -1.22 4.77 -12.54
C LEU A 153 -0.26 5.84 -13.07
N TYR A 154 0.24 5.68 -14.31
CA TYR A 154 1.16 6.65 -14.90
C TYR A 154 0.49 7.99 -15.21
N LYS A 155 -0.78 8.02 -15.62
CA LYS A 155 -1.57 9.25 -15.78
C LYS A 155 -1.67 10.03 -14.47
N GLY A 156 -1.85 9.33 -13.34
CA GLY A 156 -1.80 9.93 -12.02
C GLY A 156 -0.41 10.47 -11.66
N ILE A 157 0.66 9.69 -11.90
CA ILE A 157 2.05 10.09 -11.64
C ILE A 157 2.44 11.35 -12.43
N GLU A 158 2.00 11.48 -13.69
CA GLU A 158 2.23 12.66 -14.53
C GLU A 158 1.71 13.98 -13.90
N GLN A 159 0.75 13.90 -12.98
CA GLN A 159 0.21 15.07 -12.27
C GLN A 159 1.05 15.47 -11.04
N VAL A 160 2.02 14.66 -10.60
CA VAL A 160 2.78 14.89 -9.37
C VAL A 160 3.85 15.96 -9.57
N LYS A 161 3.54 17.20 -9.18
CA LYS A 161 4.46 18.35 -9.16
C LYS A 161 4.02 19.44 -8.19
N ALA A 162 4.92 20.36 -7.87
CA ALA A 162 4.61 21.50 -7.01
C ALA A 162 3.41 22.31 -7.55
N GLY A 163 2.48 22.68 -6.66
CA GLY A 163 1.28 23.45 -7.00
C GLY A 163 0.08 22.63 -7.49
N LYS A 164 0.20 21.31 -7.63
CA LYS A 164 -0.91 20.39 -7.94
C LYS A 164 -1.60 19.87 -6.68
N TYR A 165 -2.84 19.42 -6.83
CA TYR A 165 -3.68 18.87 -5.77
C TYR A 165 -3.87 17.36 -5.94
N LEU A 166 -4.21 16.66 -4.85
CA LEU A 166 -4.52 15.22 -4.90
C LEU A 166 -5.69 14.91 -5.85
N LEU A 167 -6.64 15.85 -6.02
CA LEU A 167 -7.75 15.71 -6.96
C LEU A 167 -7.30 15.73 -8.43
N ASP A 168 -6.18 16.38 -8.77
CA ASP A 168 -5.63 16.30 -10.12
C ASP A 168 -5.20 14.86 -10.44
N ILE A 169 -4.60 14.17 -9.47
CA ILE A 169 -4.17 12.76 -9.60
C ILE A 169 -5.39 11.85 -9.75
N ALA A 170 -6.38 12.01 -8.86
CA ALA A 170 -7.60 11.22 -8.88
C ALA A 170 -8.38 11.38 -10.20
N GLY A 171 -8.56 12.62 -10.66
CA GLY A 171 -9.25 12.92 -11.92
C GLY A 171 -8.53 12.30 -13.12
N ALA A 172 -7.20 12.42 -13.22
CA ALA A 172 -6.45 11.83 -14.32
C ALA A 172 -6.54 10.29 -14.38
N ILE A 173 -6.59 9.63 -13.21
CA ILE A 173 -6.79 8.18 -13.10
C ILE A 173 -8.21 7.79 -13.54
N GLU A 174 -9.21 8.49 -13.03
CA GLU A 174 -10.63 8.23 -13.29
C GLU A 174 -10.99 8.48 -14.77
N ASP A 175 -10.59 9.61 -15.32
CA ASP A 175 -10.82 9.96 -16.73
C ASP A 175 -10.30 8.85 -17.66
N HIS A 176 -9.09 8.34 -17.40
CA HIS A 176 -8.51 7.25 -18.20
C HIS A 176 -9.29 5.95 -18.03
N ALA A 177 -9.58 5.53 -16.80
CA ALA A 177 -10.28 4.28 -16.51
C ALA A 177 -11.69 4.25 -17.12
N GLN A 178 -12.43 5.36 -17.03
CA GLN A 178 -13.80 5.48 -17.56
C GLN A 178 -13.86 5.39 -19.09
N THR A 179 -12.80 5.81 -19.81
CA THR A 179 -12.76 5.66 -21.28
C THR A 179 -12.81 4.21 -21.76
N TYR A 180 -12.44 3.26 -20.89
CA TYR A 180 -12.51 1.82 -21.14
C TYR A 180 -13.69 1.13 -20.45
N GLY A 181 -14.61 1.89 -19.83
CA GLY A 181 -15.78 1.35 -19.15
C GLY A 181 -15.50 0.75 -17.77
N TYR A 182 -14.35 1.04 -17.15
CA TYR A 182 -14.04 0.61 -15.79
C TYR A 182 -14.50 1.65 -14.75
N SER A 183 -14.69 1.18 -13.51
CA SER A 183 -15.04 2.02 -12.36
C SER A 183 -13.89 2.07 -11.34
N ILE A 184 -13.90 3.11 -10.49
CA ILE A 184 -12.95 3.29 -9.39
C ILE A 184 -13.48 2.63 -8.12
N VAL A 185 -12.58 2.03 -7.34
CA VAL A 185 -12.89 1.54 -6.00
C VAL A 185 -12.81 2.72 -5.03
N GLU A 186 -13.93 3.10 -4.41
CA GLU A 186 -14.01 4.31 -3.57
C GLU A 186 -13.67 4.07 -2.09
N ASP A 187 -13.72 2.82 -1.62
CA ASP A 187 -13.48 2.48 -0.21
C ASP A 187 -12.00 2.55 0.20
N TYR A 188 -11.09 2.68 -0.77
CA TYR A 188 -9.64 2.70 -0.56
C TYR A 188 -9.00 3.86 -1.32
N THR A 189 -7.95 4.44 -0.74
CA THR A 189 -7.20 5.54 -1.33
C THR A 189 -5.70 5.33 -1.17
N GLY A 190 -4.90 6.04 -1.96
CA GLY A 190 -3.49 6.22 -1.66
C GLY A 190 -3.29 6.98 -0.34
N HIS A 191 -2.06 6.97 0.17
CA HIS A 191 -1.68 7.61 1.43
C HIS A 191 -0.26 8.16 1.37
N GLY A 192 0.04 9.12 2.24
CA GLY A 192 1.43 9.51 2.49
C GLY A 192 2.18 8.35 3.13
N VAL A 193 3.38 8.05 2.63
CA VAL A 193 4.29 7.03 3.14
C VAL A 193 5.70 7.62 3.23
N GLY A 194 6.48 7.16 4.21
CA GLY A 194 7.77 7.71 4.57
C GLY A 194 8.01 7.55 6.05
#